data_AF-A0A7S3CPS8-F1
#
_entry.id   AF-A0A7S3CPS8-F1
#
_cell.length_a   1.000
_cell.length_b   1.000
_cell.length_c   1.000
_cell.angle_alpha   90.00
_cell.angle_beta   90.00
_cell.angle_gamma   90.00
#
_symmetry.space_group_name_H-M   'P 1'
#
loop_
_entity.id
_entity.type
_entity.pdbx_description
1 polymer ?
#
loop_
_entity_poly.entity_id
_entity_poly.type
_entity_poly.pdbx_seq_one_letter_code
_entity_poly.pdbx_strand_id
1 'polypeptide(L)'
;MEEIEFSCSMIAFSIIRFITDHIADLSVPIVHQMMENNDIPCVLVPLLELKPWLRKNCHGETEKFEDMKWQVVEKKDSQKLTKIEAQIWLSIYNLFLNQEVNRKYEITSFRKSNLLRLRKYMNETLIDQLPMLTDMFRALEEMSLMGDNPIAQKNSFIVQQMPEMRAKIMANRDWNAIAKYQMDHFFNTEANDPQAEMESLMRLYGSDVFDQFIEDPKCSCCGDTATQRCSKCKSEWYCSRECQIKQWKQHKKLCETLATIRKEDDERAKKVAEITQPAQPKKKQPLIQELN
;
A
#
# COMPACT_ATOMS: atom_id res chain seq x y z
N MET A 1 1.43 -10.64 -18.01
CA MET A 1 0.17 -10.83 -17.27
C MET A 1 0.40 -11.73 -16.07
N GLU A 2 0.99 -12.92 -16.27
CA GLU A 2 1.32 -13.87 -15.19
C GLU A 2 2.21 -13.32 -14.07
N GLU A 3 3.22 -12.50 -14.37
CA GLU A 3 4.10 -11.94 -13.33
C GLU A 3 3.40 -10.91 -12.43
N ILE A 4 2.48 -10.12 -13.00
CA ILE A 4 1.70 -9.14 -12.25
C ILE A 4 0.67 -9.89 -11.39
N GLU A 5 -0.01 -10.89 -11.93
CA GLU A 5 -0.95 -11.74 -11.18
C GLU A 5 -0.26 -12.48 -10.04
N PHE A 6 0.94 -13.02 -10.29
CA PHE A 6 1.77 -13.64 -9.26
C PHE A 6 2.13 -12.62 -8.17
N SER A 7 2.60 -11.44 -8.56
CA SER A 7 2.94 -10.35 -7.64
C SER A 7 1.74 -9.93 -6.78
N CYS A 8 0.56 -9.77 -7.39
CA CYS A 8 -0.67 -9.47 -6.68
C CYS A 8 -1.04 -10.58 -5.69
N SER A 9 -0.87 -11.84 -6.10
CA SER A 9 -1.12 -13.01 -5.25
C SER A 9 -0.17 -13.05 -4.05
N MET A 10 1.10 -12.67 -4.22
CA MET A 10 2.07 -12.59 -3.12
C MET A 10 1.72 -11.47 -2.13
N ILE A 11 1.28 -10.31 -2.62
CA ILE A 11 0.81 -9.20 -1.77
C ILE A 11 -0.43 -9.60 -0.97
N ALA A 12 -1.31 -10.45 -1.53
CA ALA A 12 -2.51 -10.90 -0.84
C ALA A 12 -2.20 -11.57 0.51
N PHE A 13 -1.06 -12.28 0.64
CA PHE A 13 -0.65 -12.84 1.93
C PHE A 13 -0.36 -11.78 2.99
N SER A 14 0.23 -10.66 2.61
CA SER A 14 0.47 -9.54 3.52
C SER A 14 -0.85 -8.93 4.00
N ILE A 15 -1.84 -8.82 3.11
CA ILE A 15 -3.19 -8.34 3.45
C ILE A 15 -3.88 -9.32 4.40
N ILE A 16 -3.87 -10.61 4.09
CA ILE A 16 -4.44 -11.66 4.95
C ILE A 16 -3.79 -11.59 6.33
N ARG A 17 -2.45 -11.53 6.39
CA ARG A 17 -1.69 -11.40 7.63
C ARG A 17 -2.16 -10.22 8.47
N PHE A 18 -2.30 -9.04 7.86
CA PHE A 18 -2.77 -7.84 8.54
C PHE A 18 -4.20 -8.00 9.09
N ILE A 19 -5.11 -8.58 8.31
CA ILE A 19 -6.49 -8.84 8.76
C ILE A 19 -6.47 -9.81 9.94
N THR A 20 -5.64 -10.86 9.89
CA THR A 20 -5.53 -11.84 10.99
C THR A 20 -4.87 -11.27 12.26
N ASP A 21 -4.04 -10.23 12.17
CA ASP A 21 -3.51 -9.53 13.36
C ASP A 21 -4.58 -8.81 14.15
N HIS A 22 -5.54 -8.23 13.44
CA HIS A 22 -6.62 -7.44 14.04
C HIS A 22 -7.92 -8.23 14.19
N ILE A 23 -7.87 -9.56 14.11
CA ILE A 23 -9.08 -10.39 14.03
C ILE A 23 -10.04 -10.24 15.21
N ALA A 24 -9.51 -9.93 16.41
CA ALA A 24 -10.30 -9.67 17.60
C ALA A 24 -11.13 -8.38 17.51
N ASP A 25 -10.66 -7.39 16.75
CA ASP A 25 -11.33 -6.11 16.54
C ASP A 25 -12.34 -6.17 15.36
N LEU A 26 -12.35 -7.27 14.60
CA LEU A 26 -13.20 -7.41 13.43
C LEU A 26 -14.63 -7.83 13.79
N SER A 27 -15.57 -7.34 12.99
CA SER A 27 -16.95 -7.79 13.08
C SER A 27 -17.10 -9.30 12.81
N VAL A 28 -18.03 -9.94 13.51
CA VAL A 28 -18.32 -11.39 13.40
C VAL A 28 -18.53 -11.86 11.95
N PRO A 29 -19.24 -11.13 11.06
CA PRO A 29 -19.42 -11.57 9.68
C PRO A 29 -18.13 -11.65 8.87
N ILE A 30 -17.15 -10.78 9.14
CA ILE A 30 -15.84 -10.80 8.46
C ILE A 30 -15.08 -12.06 8.88
N VAL A 31 -15.06 -12.35 10.19
CA VAL A 31 -14.44 -13.56 10.73
C VAL A 31 -15.09 -14.82 10.16
N HIS A 32 -16.43 -14.86 10.09
CA HIS A 32 -17.17 -15.98 9.48
C HIS A 32 -16.84 -16.16 7.99
N GLN A 33 -16.79 -15.07 7.21
CA GLN A 33 -16.40 -15.14 5.80
C GLN A 33 -14.99 -15.72 5.62
N MET A 34 -14.04 -15.33 6.48
CA MET A 34 -12.67 -15.84 6.43
C MET A 34 -12.56 -17.30 6.85
N MET A 35 -13.21 -17.68 7.95
CA MET A 35 -13.03 -19.01 8.55
C MET A 35 -13.93 -20.07 7.92
N GLU A 36 -15.20 -19.77 7.65
CA GLU A 36 -16.15 -20.78 7.15
C GLU A 36 -16.29 -20.73 5.63
N ASN A 37 -16.52 -19.55 5.04
CA ASN A 37 -16.78 -19.46 3.60
C ASN A 37 -15.51 -19.62 2.75
N ASN A 38 -14.42 -18.98 3.18
CA ASN A 38 -13.14 -19.02 2.46
C ASN A 38 -12.18 -20.09 3.03
N ASP A 39 -12.45 -20.61 4.23
CA ASP A 39 -11.61 -21.55 4.98
C ASP A 39 -10.10 -21.25 4.84
N ILE A 40 -9.72 -20.02 5.21
CA ILE A 40 -8.35 -19.51 5.04
C ILE A 40 -7.29 -20.46 5.62
N PRO A 41 -7.44 -21.06 6.82
CA PRO A 41 -6.48 -22.06 7.30
C PRO A 41 -6.34 -23.24 6.34
N CYS A 42 -7.43 -23.72 5.75
CA CYS A 42 -7.37 -24.81 4.79
C CYS A 42 -6.69 -24.46 3.47
N VAL A 43 -6.70 -23.19 3.08
CA VAL A 43 -6.02 -22.70 1.87
C VAL A 43 -4.53 -22.46 2.13
N LEU A 44 -4.18 -21.89 3.27
CA LEU A 44 -2.79 -21.52 3.59
C LEU A 44 -1.88 -22.74 3.81
N VAL A 45 -2.40 -23.82 4.39
CA VAL A 45 -1.62 -25.04 4.66
C VAL A 45 -1.05 -25.67 3.38
N PRO A 46 -1.84 -26.00 2.34
CA PRO A 46 -1.30 -26.47 1.06
C PRO A 46 -0.31 -25.51 0.42
N LEU A 47 -0.50 -24.20 0.56
CA LEU A 47 0.41 -23.21 -0.01
C LEU A 47 1.80 -23.23 0.64
N LEU A 48 1.87 -23.48 1.96
CA LEU A 48 3.13 -23.74 2.65
C LEU A 48 3.84 -25.01 2.17
N GLU A 49 3.10 -25.98 1.63
CA GLU A 49 3.71 -27.18 1.03
C GLU A 49 4.24 -26.92 -0.39
N LEU A 50 3.45 -26.23 -1.20
CA LEU A 50 3.79 -25.95 -2.60
C LEU A 50 4.94 -24.94 -2.71
N LYS A 51 5.01 -23.99 -1.76
CA LYS A 51 6.01 -22.91 -1.72
C LYS A 51 6.21 -22.21 -3.07
N PRO A 52 5.15 -21.58 -3.64
CA PRO A 52 5.22 -20.94 -4.95
C PRO A 52 6.23 -19.78 -5.05
N TRP A 53 6.70 -19.24 -3.92
CA TRP A 53 7.76 -18.24 -3.82
C TRP A 53 9.18 -18.84 -3.86
N LEU A 54 9.32 -20.16 -4.09
CA LEU A 54 10.59 -20.83 -4.32
C LEU A 54 10.62 -21.39 -5.74
N ARG A 55 11.70 -21.13 -6.47
CA ARG A 55 11.93 -21.76 -7.78
C ARG A 55 13.41 -22.06 -7.98
N LYS A 56 13.72 -22.91 -8.95
CA LYS A 56 15.10 -23.14 -9.40
C LYS A 56 15.31 -22.49 -10.76
N ASN A 57 16.42 -21.78 -10.92
CA ASN A 57 16.78 -21.17 -12.18
C ASN A 57 17.34 -22.22 -13.16
N CYS A 58 17.59 -21.80 -14.41
CA CYS A 58 18.18 -22.66 -15.44
C CYS A 58 19.60 -23.15 -15.10
N HIS A 59 20.29 -22.49 -14.17
CA HIS A 59 21.61 -22.87 -13.67
C HIS A 59 21.55 -23.80 -12.45
N GLY A 60 20.36 -24.20 -12.01
CA GLY A 60 20.14 -25.09 -10.86
C GLY A 60 20.25 -24.41 -9.49
N GLU A 61 20.36 -23.08 -9.45
CA GLU A 61 20.40 -22.29 -8.22
C GLU A 61 18.97 -22.04 -7.71
N THR A 62 18.82 -21.90 -6.39
CA THR A 62 17.51 -21.67 -5.77
C THR A 62 17.26 -20.17 -5.67
N GLU A 63 16.14 -19.74 -6.24
CA GLU A 63 15.64 -18.38 -6.17
C GLU A 63 14.47 -18.31 -5.19
N LYS A 64 14.47 -17.27 -4.36
CA LYS A 64 13.37 -16.94 -3.46
C LYS A 64 12.75 -15.62 -3.90
N PHE A 65 11.43 -15.50 -3.81
CA PHE A 65 10.74 -14.26 -4.10
C PHE A 65 10.72 -13.37 -2.85
N GLU A 66 11.48 -12.28 -2.89
CA GLU A 66 11.57 -11.27 -1.82
C GLU A 66 11.60 -9.85 -2.39
N ASP A 67 10.94 -8.92 -1.70
CA ASP A 67 10.86 -7.51 -2.08
C ASP A 67 10.36 -7.31 -3.52
N MET A 68 9.32 -8.06 -3.88
CA MET A 68 8.67 -8.07 -5.19
C MET A 68 9.57 -8.51 -6.35
N LYS A 69 10.67 -9.21 -6.05
CA LYS A 69 11.64 -9.68 -7.05
C LYS A 69 12.16 -11.07 -6.71
N TRP A 70 12.57 -11.80 -7.73
CA TRP A 70 13.27 -13.07 -7.56
C TRP A 70 14.74 -12.82 -7.26
N GLN A 71 15.23 -13.39 -6.17
CA GLN A 71 16.61 -13.23 -5.71
C GLN A 71 17.26 -14.61 -5.55
N VAL A 72 18.47 -14.76 -6.09
CA VAL A 72 19.26 -15.99 -5.93
C VAL A 72 19.76 -16.05 -4.48
N VAL A 73 19.54 -17.18 -3.82
CA VAL A 73 19.94 -17.35 -2.41
C VAL A 73 21.10 -18.33 -2.32
N GLU A 74 22.13 -17.92 -1.57
CA GLU A 74 23.28 -18.76 -1.29
C GLU A 74 22.88 -20.03 -0.52
N LYS A 75 23.66 -21.10 -0.67
CA LYS A 75 23.37 -22.39 0.00
C LYS A 75 23.29 -22.27 1.52
N LYS A 76 24.05 -21.34 2.12
CA LYS A 76 24.03 -21.08 3.57
C LYS A 76 22.70 -20.50 4.06
N ASP A 77 22.07 -19.65 3.25
CA ASP A 77 20.80 -19.00 3.57
C ASP A 77 19.58 -19.74 2.98
N SER A 78 19.81 -20.93 2.42
CA SER A 78 18.75 -21.76 1.83
C SER A 78 17.65 -22.12 2.84
N GLN A 79 18.01 -22.32 4.11
CA GLN A 79 17.07 -22.62 5.21
C GLN A 79 16.45 -21.36 5.85
N LYS A 80 16.90 -20.16 5.46
CA LYS A 80 16.34 -18.91 5.98
C LYS A 80 14.88 -18.76 5.53
N LEU A 81 14.00 -18.41 6.46
CA LEU A 81 12.59 -18.21 6.16
C LEU A 81 12.41 -16.95 5.30
N THR A 82 11.55 -17.03 4.29
CA THR A 82 11.16 -15.85 3.52
C THR A 82 10.15 -15.02 4.28
N LYS A 83 10.05 -13.72 3.95
CA LYS A 83 9.01 -12.84 4.51
C LYS A 83 7.59 -13.38 4.27
N ILE A 84 7.33 -13.93 3.08
CA ILE A 84 6.01 -14.48 2.72
C ILE A 84 5.72 -15.74 3.54
N GLU A 85 6.68 -16.64 3.67
CA GLU A 85 6.51 -17.86 4.47
C GLU A 85 6.23 -17.50 5.94
N ALA A 86 6.95 -16.52 6.49
CA ALA A 86 6.68 -15.98 7.83
C ALA A 86 5.26 -15.41 7.94
N GLN A 87 4.80 -14.63 6.96
CA GLN A 87 3.44 -14.08 6.93
C GLN A 87 2.39 -15.18 6.98
N ILE A 88 2.57 -16.27 6.22
CA ILE A 88 1.60 -17.36 6.19
C ILE A 88 1.59 -18.12 7.52
N TRP A 89 2.76 -18.44 8.07
CA TRP A 89 2.86 -19.09 9.38
C TRP A 89 2.18 -18.28 10.49
N LEU A 90 2.45 -16.98 10.54
CA LEU A 90 1.84 -16.10 11.54
C LEU A 90 0.33 -15.91 11.32
N SER A 91 -0.12 -15.91 10.06
CA SER A 91 -1.56 -15.87 9.75
C SER A 91 -2.27 -17.12 10.29
N ILE A 92 -1.69 -18.31 10.07
CA ILE A 92 -2.24 -19.56 10.62
C ILE A 92 -2.20 -19.54 12.14
N TYR A 93 -1.09 -19.11 12.74
CA TYR A 93 -0.94 -18.97 14.20
C TYR A 93 -2.06 -18.11 14.80
N ASN A 94 -2.32 -16.93 14.24
CA ASN A 94 -3.35 -16.02 14.71
C ASN A 94 -4.77 -16.61 14.60
N LEU A 95 -5.06 -17.31 13.49
CA LEU A 95 -6.37 -17.93 13.28
C LEU A 95 -6.60 -19.15 14.19
N PHE A 96 -5.53 -19.91 14.45
CA PHE A 96 -5.61 -21.18 15.16
C PHE A 96 -5.60 -21.03 16.68
N LEU A 97 -4.72 -20.18 17.22
CA LEU A 97 -4.58 -19.99 18.66
C LEU A 97 -5.54 -18.96 19.25
N ASN A 98 -6.19 -18.13 18.44
CA ASN A 98 -7.18 -17.20 18.96
C ASN A 98 -8.44 -17.95 19.43
N GLN A 99 -8.65 -17.97 20.75
CA GLN A 99 -9.76 -18.70 21.37
C GLN A 99 -11.14 -18.21 20.93
N GLU A 100 -11.32 -16.92 20.63
CA GLU A 100 -12.61 -16.38 20.21
C GLU A 100 -13.01 -16.87 18.81
N VAL A 101 -12.02 -17.01 17.94
CA VAL A 101 -12.17 -17.53 16.58
C VAL A 101 -12.39 -19.04 16.63
N ASN A 102 -11.57 -19.75 17.40
CA ASN A 102 -11.63 -21.21 17.52
C ASN A 102 -12.95 -21.71 18.15
N ARG A 103 -13.53 -20.97 19.11
CA ARG A 103 -14.87 -21.30 19.68
C ARG A 103 -16.00 -21.35 18.66
N LYS A 104 -15.88 -20.64 17.54
CA LYS A 104 -16.91 -20.56 16.49
C LYS A 104 -16.54 -21.37 15.26
N TYR A 105 -15.27 -21.75 15.12
CA TYR A 105 -14.75 -22.51 13.98
C TYR A 105 -14.79 -24.00 14.31
N GLU A 106 -15.63 -24.75 13.59
CA GLU A 106 -15.73 -26.19 13.81
C GLU A 106 -14.50 -26.91 13.25
N ILE A 107 -13.73 -27.56 14.12
CA ILE A 107 -12.60 -28.39 13.70
C ILE A 107 -13.13 -29.76 13.28
N THR A 108 -13.50 -29.87 12.01
CA THR A 108 -13.90 -31.15 11.38
C THR A 108 -12.68 -32.09 11.23
N SER A 109 -12.94 -33.39 11.03
CA SER A 109 -11.88 -34.37 10.76
C SER A 109 -11.01 -33.99 9.55
N PHE A 110 -11.61 -33.40 8.51
CA PHE A 110 -10.90 -32.89 7.34
C PHE A 110 -9.99 -31.70 7.70
N ARG A 111 -10.53 -30.68 8.38
CA ARG A 111 -9.77 -29.49 8.81
C ARG A 111 -8.62 -29.87 9.73
N LYS A 112 -8.87 -30.78 10.68
CA LYS A 112 -7.87 -31.37 11.58
C LYS A 112 -6.76 -32.07 10.79
N SER A 113 -7.12 -32.98 9.89
CA SER A 113 -6.14 -33.70 9.06
C SER A 113 -5.28 -32.73 8.25
N ASN A 114 -5.89 -31.67 7.72
CA ASN A 114 -5.17 -30.65 6.98
C ASN A 114 -4.19 -29.88 7.89
N LEU A 115 -4.63 -29.35 9.04
CA LEU A 115 -3.76 -28.65 9.99
C LEU A 115 -2.59 -29.51 10.48
N LEU A 116 -2.82 -30.80 10.71
CA LEU A 116 -1.76 -31.74 11.14
C LEU A 116 -0.65 -31.92 10.10
N ARG A 117 -0.88 -31.59 8.82
CA ARG A 117 0.18 -31.57 7.79
C ARG A 117 1.28 -30.56 8.10
N LEU A 118 0.99 -29.50 8.87
CA LEU A 118 1.98 -28.51 9.25
C LEU A 118 3.11 -29.08 10.12
N ARG A 119 2.83 -30.13 10.90
CA ARG A 119 3.78 -30.72 11.87
C ARG A 119 5.12 -31.08 11.23
N LYS A 120 5.13 -31.67 10.04
CA LYS A 120 6.37 -32.03 9.32
C LYS A 120 7.21 -30.84 8.86
N TYR A 121 6.64 -29.63 8.83
CA TYR A 121 7.34 -28.41 8.44
C TYR A 121 7.78 -27.56 9.64
N MET A 122 7.38 -27.95 10.85
CA MET A 122 7.77 -27.31 12.11
C MET A 122 9.16 -27.81 12.53
N ASN A 123 10.19 -27.34 11.83
CA ASN A 123 11.60 -27.70 12.10
C ASN A 123 12.26 -26.74 13.10
N GLU A 124 13.43 -27.12 13.62
CA GLU A 124 14.18 -26.32 14.59
C GLU A 124 14.49 -24.92 14.04
N THR A 125 14.87 -24.80 12.76
CA THR A 125 15.15 -23.51 12.13
C THR A 125 13.94 -22.57 12.09
N LEU A 126 12.74 -23.11 11.86
CA LEU A 126 11.49 -22.34 11.89
C LEU A 126 11.22 -21.84 13.31
N ILE A 127 11.36 -22.70 14.31
CA ILE A 127 11.13 -22.35 15.71
C ILE A 127 12.18 -21.35 16.21
N ASP A 128 13.44 -21.48 15.80
CA ASP A 128 14.50 -20.53 16.12
C ASP A 128 14.21 -19.13 15.55
N GLN A 129 13.67 -19.06 14.33
CA GLN A 129 13.33 -17.79 13.68
C GLN A 129 11.97 -17.22 14.11
N LEU A 130 11.02 -18.08 14.49
CA LEU A 130 9.68 -17.72 14.96
C LEU A 130 9.32 -18.49 16.24
N PRO A 131 9.89 -18.12 17.41
CA PRO A 131 9.71 -18.88 18.66
C PRO A 131 8.25 -18.92 19.15
N MET A 132 7.43 -17.94 18.76
CA MET A 132 5.99 -17.95 19.08
C MET A 132 5.26 -19.18 18.54
N LEU A 133 5.79 -19.84 17.50
CA LEU A 133 5.17 -21.01 16.91
C LEU A 133 5.30 -22.27 17.78
N THR A 134 6.11 -22.26 18.85
CA THR A 134 6.21 -23.39 19.79
C THR A 134 4.86 -23.73 20.41
N ASP A 135 4.06 -22.73 20.78
CA ASP A 135 2.72 -22.96 21.35
C ASP A 135 1.77 -23.59 20.33
N MET A 136 1.85 -23.16 19.08
CA MET A 136 1.09 -23.77 17.99
C MET A 136 1.55 -25.21 17.73
N PHE A 137 2.86 -25.48 17.79
CA PHE A 137 3.36 -26.85 17.66
C PHE A 137 2.77 -27.77 18.72
N ARG A 138 2.83 -27.33 19.98
CA ARG A 138 2.27 -28.06 21.10
C ARG A 138 0.77 -28.30 20.93
N ALA A 139 0.01 -27.30 20.52
CA ALA A 139 -1.42 -27.43 20.27
C ALA A 139 -1.73 -28.42 19.12
N LEU A 140 -0.90 -28.46 18.07
CA LEU A 140 -1.03 -29.45 16.99
C LEU A 140 -0.68 -30.88 17.46
N GLU A 141 0.33 -31.04 18.31
CA GLU A 141 0.66 -32.32 18.94
C GLU A 141 -0.48 -32.82 19.83
N GLU A 142 -1.01 -31.96 20.70
CA GLU A 142 -2.16 -32.25 21.55
C GLU A 142 -3.40 -32.65 20.72
N MET A 143 -3.68 -31.92 19.64
CA MET A 143 -4.76 -32.24 18.70
C MET A 143 -4.57 -33.59 18.01
N SER A 144 -3.33 -33.99 17.73
CA SER A 144 -3.04 -35.30 17.13
C SER A 144 -3.32 -36.46 18.09
N LEU A 145 -3.21 -36.22 19.40
CA LEU A 145 -3.47 -37.21 20.44
C LEU A 145 -4.96 -37.28 20.79
N MET A 146 -5.68 -36.17 20.65
CA MET A 146 -7.12 -36.11 20.82
C MET A 146 -7.82 -36.82 19.64
N GLY A 147 -8.76 -37.71 19.94
CA GLY A 147 -9.60 -38.36 18.91
C GLY A 147 -10.49 -37.35 18.16
N ASP A 148 -11.19 -37.82 17.13
CA ASP A 148 -12.19 -36.99 16.46
C ASP A 148 -13.38 -36.79 17.40
N ASN A 149 -13.78 -35.54 17.60
CA ASN A 149 -14.88 -35.21 18.49
C ASN A 149 -16.19 -35.40 17.70
N PRO A 150 -17.06 -36.36 18.05
CA PRO A 150 -18.25 -36.68 17.25
C PRO A 150 -19.39 -35.65 17.42
N ILE A 151 -19.21 -34.66 18.29
CA ILE A 151 -20.21 -33.65 18.59
C ILE A 151 -19.97 -32.44 17.70
N ALA A 152 -20.73 -32.36 16.60
CA ALA A 152 -20.79 -31.15 15.79
C ALA A 152 -21.30 -29.99 16.65
N GLN A 153 -20.47 -28.97 16.85
CA GLN A 153 -20.92 -27.75 17.51
C GLN A 153 -21.92 -27.06 16.59
N LYS A 154 -23.15 -26.86 17.06
CA LYS A 154 -24.17 -26.12 16.30
C LYS A 154 -23.66 -24.71 16.03
N ASN A 155 -23.39 -24.41 14.76
CA ASN A 155 -23.07 -23.05 14.32
C ASN A 155 -24.19 -22.10 14.73
N SER A 156 -23.81 -20.98 15.34
CA SER A 156 -24.73 -19.88 15.65
C SER A 156 -25.37 -19.37 14.36
N PHE A 157 -26.67 -19.11 14.36
CA PHE A 157 -27.36 -18.54 13.18
C PHE A 157 -26.84 -17.12 12.94
N ILE A 158 -25.97 -16.97 11.94
CA ILE A 158 -25.35 -15.68 11.57
C ILE A 158 -26.15 -15.09 10.40
N VAL A 159 -26.76 -13.93 10.62
CA VAL A 159 -27.33 -13.11 9.55
C VAL A 159 -26.25 -12.14 9.07
N GLN A 160 -25.77 -12.34 7.84
CA GLN A 160 -24.76 -11.49 7.22
C GLN A 160 -25.38 -10.57 6.17
N GLN A 161 -25.09 -9.27 6.24
CA GLN A 161 -25.37 -8.35 5.14
C GLN A 161 -24.32 -8.55 4.05
N MET A 162 -24.76 -8.97 2.87
CA MET A 162 -23.88 -9.11 1.71
C MET A 162 -23.59 -7.74 1.10
N PRO A 163 -22.33 -7.40 0.74
CA PRO A 163 -22.01 -6.14 0.08
C PRO A 163 -22.64 -6.06 -1.32
N GLU A 164 -23.85 -5.51 -1.39
CA GLU A 164 -24.57 -5.32 -2.65
C GLU A 164 -23.78 -4.48 -3.66
N MET A 165 -22.96 -3.54 -3.18
CA MET A 165 -22.14 -2.70 -4.06
C MET A 165 -21.17 -3.51 -4.90
N ARG A 166 -20.47 -4.49 -4.31
CA ARG A 166 -19.55 -5.34 -5.07
C ARG A 166 -20.30 -6.14 -6.13
N ALA A 167 -21.44 -6.74 -5.76
CA ALA A 167 -22.26 -7.50 -6.69
C ALA A 167 -22.75 -6.61 -7.85
N LYS A 168 -23.23 -5.40 -7.56
CA LYS A 168 -23.68 -4.42 -8.57
C LYS A 168 -22.54 -3.91 -9.45
N ILE A 169 -21.34 -3.75 -8.91
CA ILE A 169 -20.15 -3.36 -9.68
C ILE A 169 -19.72 -4.49 -10.62
N MET A 170 -19.71 -5.73 -10.12
CA MET A 170 -19.24 -6.91 -10.86
C MET A 170 -20.26 -7.46 -11.87
N ALA A 171 -21.56 -7.22 -11.67
CA ALA A 171 -22.60 -7.73 -12.56
C ALA A 171 -22.62 -7.01 -13.92
N ASN A 172 -22.80 -7.78 -15.00
CA ASN A 172 -23.03 -7.31 -16.37
C ASN A 172 -21.96 -6.34 -16.92
N ARG A 173 -20.70 -6.49 -16.51
CA ARG A 173 -19.58 -5.70 -17.06
C ARG A 173 -18.54 -6.58 -17.71
N ASP A 174 -18.13 -6.19 -18.91
CA ASP A 174 -16.93 -6.74 -19.55
C ASP A 174 -15.72 -5.91 -19.12
N TRP A 175 -15.04 -6.39 -18.08
CA TRP A 175 -13.86 -5.72 -17.53
C TRP A 175 -12.70 -5.66 -18.52
N ASN A 176 -12.61 -6.60 -19.47
CA ASN A 176 -11.57 -6.57 -20.49
C ASN A 176 -11.82 -5.44 -21.49
N ALA A 177 -13.08 -5.25 -21.92
CA ALA A 177 -13.47 -4.15 -22.78
C ALA A 177 -13.29 -2.78 -22.09
N ILE A 178 -13.68 -2.67 -20.80
CA ILE A 178 -13.49 -1.45 -20.01
C ILE A 178 -12.00 -1.14 -19.84
N ALA A 179 -11.18 -2.14 -19.50
CA ALA A 179 -9.74 -1.96 -19.35
C ALA A 179 -9.08 -1.52 -20.66
N LYS A 180 -9.49 -2.09 -21.80
CA LYS A 180 -9.00 -1.68 -23.11
C LYS A 180 -9.40 -0.24 -23.47
N TYR A 181 -10.67 0.11 -23.24
CA TYR A 181 -11.14 1.49 -23.42
C TYR A 181 -10.35 2.47 -22.55
N GLN A 182 -10.14 2.13 -21.27
CA GLN A 182 -9.40 2.98 -20.34
C GLN A 182 -7.93 3.11 -20.73
N MET A 183 -7.31 2.00 -21.15
CA MET A 183 -5.96 2.00 -21.66
C MET A 183 -5.84 2.96 -22.84
N ASP A 184 -6.71 2.84 -23.84
CA ASP A 184 -6.65 3.66 -25.06
C ASP A 184 -6.97 5.15 -24.83
N HIS A 185 -7.80 5.49 -23.83
CA HIS A 185 -8.30 6.87 -23.64
C HIS A 185 -7.66 7.64 -22.47
N PHE A 186 -7.15 6.95 -21.45
CA PHE A 186 -6.65 7.60 -20.23
C PHE A 186 -5.20 7.25 -19.91
N PHE A 187 -4.72 6.06 -20.29
CA PHE A 187 -3.36 5.62 -19.96
C PHE A 187 -2.40 5.62 -21.16
N ASN A 188 -2.92 5.59 -22.38
CA ASN A 188 -2.14 5.57 -23.61
C ASN A 188 -2.20 6.93 -24.29
N THR A 189 -1.43 7.87 -23.76
CA THR A 189 -1.24 9.16 -24.39
C THR A 189 -0.01 9.09 -25.27
N GLU A 190 -0.19 8.57 -26.48
CA GLU A 190 0.75 8.92 -27.54
C GLU A 190 0.67 10.44 -27.72
N ALA A 191 1.68 11.12 -27.17
CA ALA A 191 1.83 12.57 -26.99
C ALA A 191 1.06 13.21 -25.82
N ASN A 192 1.28 12.73 -24.59
CA ASN A 192 1.11 13.63 -23.44
C ASN A 192 2.18 14.72 -23.55
N ASP A 193 1.76 15.91 -23.96
CA ASP A 193 2.54 17.13 -23.76
C ASP A 193 2.87 17.17 -22.26
N PRO A 194 4.15 16.99 -21.87
CA PRO A 194 4.53 16.97 -20.45
C PRO A 194 4.13 18.28 -19.76
N GLN A 195 3.91 19.36 -20.53
CA GLN A 195 3.41 20.63 -20.04
C GLN A 195 1.92 20.57 -19.67
N ALA A 196 1.07 19.87 -20.43
CA ALA A 196 -0.35 19.70 -20.12
C ALA A 196 -0.58 18.74 -18.94
N GLU A 197 0.24 17.69 -18.81
CA GLU A 197 0.23 16.83 -17.61
C GLU A 197 0.68 17.60 -16.38
N MET A 198 1.80 18.35 -16.49
CA MET A 198 2.29 19.21 -15.41
C MET A 198 1.26 20.26 -15.04
N GLU A 199 0.57 20.88 -16.00
CA GLU A 199 -0.50 21.85 -15.74
C GLU A 199 -1.72 21.21 -15.06
N SER A 200 -2.11 20.00 -15.46
CA SER A 200 -3.21 19.25 -14.82
C SER A 200 -2.85 18.85 -13.39
N LEU A 201 -1.65 18.31 -13.16
CA LEU A 201 -1.12 18.03 -11.82
C LEU A 201 -0.99 19.31 -10.98
N MET A 202 -0.45 20.37 -11.57
CA MET A 202 -0.32 21.68 -10.92
C MET A 202 -1.67 22.35 -10.68
N ARG A 203 -2.74 21.96 -11.35
CA ARG A 203 -4.11 22.41 -11.08
C ARG A 203 -4.77 21.58 -9.97
N LEU A 204 -4.52 20.26 -9.93
CA LEU A 204 -4.99 19.38 -8.86
C LEU A 204 -4.31 19.69 -7.51
N TYR A 205 -3.03 20.06 -7.56
CA TYR A 205 -2.23 20.47 -6.41
C TYR A 205 -2.01 22.00 -6.35
N GLY A 206 -2.68 22.75 -7.22
CA GLY A 206 -2.52 24.19 -7.36
C GLY A 206 -3.13 24.93 -6.20
N SER A 207 -2.50 26.05 -5.83
CA SER A 207 -3.02 26.92 -4.78
C SER A 207 -4.47 27.32 -5.03
N ASP A 208 -4.97 27.30 -6.27
CA ASP A 208 -6.35 27.64 -6.62
C ASP A 208 -7.41 26.76 -5.94
N VAL A 209 -7.10 25.48 -5.67
CA VAL A 209 -7.99 24.60 -4.87
C VAL A 209 -7.87 24.94 -3.39
N PHE A 210 -6.67 25.27 -2.91
CA PHE A 210 -6.45 25.72 -1.54
C PHE A 210 -7.06 27.12 -1.28
N ASP A 211 -7.07 28.01 -2.25
CA ASP A 211 -7.61 29.38 -2.16
C ASP A 211 -9.14 29.38 -2.00
N GLN A 212 -9.84 28.33 -2.44
CA GLN A 212 -11.26 28.14 -2.11
C GLN A 212 -11.50 27.75 -0.64
N PHE A 213 -10.46 27.30 0.08
CA PHE A 213 -10.52 26.90 1.49
C PHE A 213 -9.70 27.81 2.42
N ILE A 214 -8.96 28.78 1.89
CA ILE A 214 -8.20 29.76 2.69
C ILE A 214 -9.16 30.89 3.05
N GLU A 215 -9.46 31.03 4.35
CA GLU A 215 -10.16 32.19 4.88
C GLU A 215 -9.48 33.48 4.42
N ASP A 216 -10.28 34.50 4.06
CA ASP A 216 -9.76 35.80 3.63
C ASP A 216 -8.64 36.28 4.58
N PRO A 217 -7.51 36.77 4.04
CA PRO A 217 -6.34 37.10 4.84
C PRO A 217 -6.73 38.10 5.94
N LYS A 218 -6.41 37.79 7.19
CA LYS A 218 -6.75 38.63 8.35
C LYS A 218 -5.59 39.57 8.70
N CYS A 219 -5.94 40.73 9.22
CA CYS A 219 -4.98 41.74 9.67
C CYS A 219 -4.29 41.25 10.95
N SER A 220 -2.97 41.15 10.94
CA SER A 220 -2.20 40.70 12.11
C SER A 220 -2.35 41.61 13.35
N CYS A 221 -2.85 42.84 13.18
CA CYS A 221 -2.97 43.82 14.26
C CYS A 221 -4.38 43.87 14.88
N CYS A 222 -5.44 43.71 14.08
CA CYS A 222 -6.83 43.87 14.54
C CYS A 222 -7.74 42.67 14.21
N GLY A 223 -7.30 41.74 13.35
CA GLY A 223 -8.06 40.56 12.97
C GLY A 223 -9.07 40.77 11.83
N ASP A 224 -9.34 42.01 11.43
CA ASP A 224 -10.24 42.32 10.30
C ASP A 224 -9.65 41.90 8.95
N THR A 225 -10.48 41.76 7.92
CA THR A 225 -10.02 41.41 6.57
C THR A 225 -8.95 42.37 6.07
N ALA A 226 -7.81 41.82 5.69
CA ALA A 226 -6.65 42.54 5.23
C ALA A 226 -6.68 42.76 3.72
N THR A 227 -6.30 43.95 3.29
CA THR A 227 -6.26 44.35 1.88
C THR A 227 -4.84 44.59 1.39
N GLN A 228 -3.90 44.78 2.32
CA GLN A 228 -2.54 45.20 2.03
C GLN A 228 -1.54 44.31 2.73
N ARG A 229 -0.41 44.06 2.08
CA ARG A 229 0.70 43.28 2.64
C ARG A 229 1.95 44.15 2.79
N CYS A 230 2.83 43.79 3.71
CA CYS A 230 4.09 44.50 3.90
C CYS A 230 4.90 44.53 2.59
N SER A 231 5.29 45.71 2.11
CA SER A 231 6.00 45.85 0.83
C SER A 231 7.40 45.20 0.81
N LYS A 232 8.06 45.09 1.98
CA LYS A 232 9.42 44.53 2.10
C LYS A 232 9.41 42.99 2.03
N CYS A 233 8.70 42.31 2.93
CA CYS A 233 8.67 40.84 2.97
C CYS A 233 7.51 40.22 2.17
N LYS A 234 6.40 40.94 1.98
CA LYS A 234 5.13 40.47 1.39
C LYS A 234 4.48 39.26 2.08
N SER A 235 4.94 38.89 3.27
CA SER A 235 4.45 37.73 4.02
C SER A 235 3.35 38.06 5.04
N GLU A 236 3.28 39.30 5.53
CA GLU A 236 2.32 39.70 6.56
C GLU A 236 1.29 40.71 6.06
N TRP A 237 0.04 40.55 6.50
CA TRP A 237 -1.15 41.22 5.99
C TRP A 237 -1.75 42.21 7.02
N TYR A 238 -2.25 43.33 6.50
CA TYR A 238 -2.84 44.42 7.27
C TYR A 238 -4.07 45.00 6.54
N CYS A 239 -5.05 45.45 7.31
CA CYS A 239 -6.20 46.18 6.77
C CYS A 239 -5.85 47.62 6.36
N SER A 240 -4.87 48.24 7.03
CA SER A 240 -4.46 49.62 6.78
C SER A 240 -3.00 49.88 7.17
N ARG A 241 -2.44 51.00 6.70
CA ARG A 241 -1.07 51.45 7.04
C ARG A 241 -0.91 51.73 8.53
N GLU A 242 -1.96 52.16 9.21
CA GLU A 242 -1.95 52.43 10.65
C GLU A 242 -1.69 51.15 11.46
N CYS A 243 -2.39 50.06 11.10
CA CYS A 243 -2.19 48.74 11.69
C CYS A 243 -0.77 48.21 11.43
N GLN A 244 -0.21 48.46 10.25
CA GLN A 244 1.16 48.10 9.95
C GLN A 244 2.18 48.85 10.84
N ILE A 245 1.99 50.15 11.07
CA ILE A 245 2.89 50.95 11.92
C ILE A 245 2.79 50.51 13.38
N LYS A 246 1.58 50.21 13.86
CA LYS A 246 1.35 49.74 15.23
C LYS A 246 2.06 48.42 15.51
N GLN A 247 2.00 47.47 14.57
CA GLN A 247 2.66 46.17 14.70
C GLN A 247 4.14 46.17 14.26
N TRP A 248 4.62 47.25 13.66
CA TRP A 248 5.99 47.36 13.13
C TRP A 248 7.06 47.01 14.15
N LYS A 249 6.88 47.35 15.43
CA LYS A 249 7.86 47.03 16.49
C LYS A 249 8.11 45.52 16.63
N GLN A 250 7.07 44.70 16.43
CA GLN A 250 7.15 43.25 16.49
C GLN A 250 7.53 42.68 15.11
N HIS A 251 6.87 43.15 14.05
CA HIS A 251 7.11 42.69 12.69
C HIS A 251 8.53 42.97 12.20
N LYS A 252 9.17 44.09 12.57
CA LYS A 252 10.49 44.51 12.06
C LYS A 252 11.56 43.40 12.19
N LYS A 253 11.56 42.66 13.29
CA LYS A 253 12.51 41.56 13.52
C LYS A 253 12.28 40.39 12.56
N LEU A 254 11.02 40.03 12.33
CA LEU A 254 10.63 38.94 11.43
C LEU A 254 10.69 39.37 9.95
N CYS A 255 10.47 40.65 9.67
CA CYS A 255 10.42 41.22 8.32
C CYS A 255 11.73 41.00 7.55
N GLU A 256 12.87 41.12 8.24
CA GLU A 256 14.19 40.88 7.66
C GLU A 256 14.35 39.42 7.23
N THR A 257 14.07 38.49 8.14
CA THR A 257 14.17 37.05 7.91
C THR A 257 13.19 36.55 6.85
N LEU A 258 11.96 37.05 6.87
CA LEU A 258 10.95 36.69 5.86
C LEU A 258 11.31 37.24 4.48
N ALA A 259 11.95 38.42 4.42
CA ALA A 259 12.44 38.98 3.16
C ALA A 259 13.64 38.20 2.59
N THR A 260 14.51 37.61 3.43
CA THR A 260 15.62 36.77 2.94
C THR A 260 15.12 35.43 2.42
N ILE A 261 14.25 34.75 3.17
CA ILE A 261 13.65 33.46 2.75
C ILE A 261 12.97 33.63 1.38
N ARG A 262 12.18 34.70 1.21
CA ARG A 262 11.50 34.93 -0.05
C ARG A 262 12.44 35.21 -1.22
N LYS A 263 13.58 35.88 -0.99
CA LYS A 263 14.58 36.07 -2.05
C LYS A 263 15.20 34.75 -2.47
N GLU A 264 15.51 33.87 -1.52
CA GLU A 264 16.03 32.54 -1.80
C GLU A 264 15.02 31.69 -2.58
N ASP A 265 13.74 31.76 -2.23
CA ASP A 265 12.66 31.08 -2.95
C ASP A 265 12.46 31.64 -4.37
N ASP A 266 12.48 32.97 -4.53
CA ASP A 266 12.40 33.63 -5.84
C ASP A 266 13.62 33.24 -6.73
N GLU A 267 14.82 33.05 -6.15
CA GLU A 267 16.01 32.56 -6.86
C GLU A 267 15.92 31.08 -7.23
N ARG A 268 15.41 30.23 -6.33
CA ARG A 268 15.16 28.81 -6.62
C ARG A 268 14.13 28.65 -7.74
N ALA A 269 13.05 29.42 -7.71
CA ALA A 269 12.02 29.42 -8.75
C ALA A 269 12.59 29.81 -10.12
N LYS A 270 13.48 30.83 -10.18
CA LYS A 270 14.17 31.21 -11.42
C LYS A 270 15.06 30.10 -11.97
N LYS A 271 15.83 29.43 -11.10
CA LYS A 271 16.69 28.29 -11.51
C LYS A 271 15.86 27.13 -12.06
N VAL A 272 14.73 26.82 -11.44
CA VAL A 272 13.81 25.78 -11.93
C VAL A 272 13.22 26.16 -13.29
N ALA A 273 12.84 27.44 -13.48
CA ALA A 273 12.33 27.95 -14.75
C ALA A 273 13.38 27.95 -15.88
N GLU A 274 14.66 28.17 -15.57
CA GLU A 274 15.76 28.07 -16.55
C GLU A 274 16.02 26.62 -17.00
N ILE A 275 15.88 25.64 -16.09
CA ILE A 275 16.07 24.21 -16.39
C ILE A 275 14.93 23.66 -17.27
N THR A 276 13.74 24.26 -17.19
CA THR A 276 12.53 23.79 -17.88
C THR A 276 12.31 24.41 -19.27
N GLN A 277 13.21 25.27 -19.77
CA GLN A 277 13.10 25.77 -21.14
C GLN A 277 13.57 24.73 -22.16
N PRO A 278 12.78 24.43 -23.22
CA PRO A 278 13.16 23.46 -24.23
C PRO A 278 14.38 23.93 -25.02
N ALA A 279 15.37 23.04 -25.20
CA ALA A 279 16.55 23.30 -26.01
C ALA A 279 16.16 23.70 -27.44
N GLN A 280 16.61 24.88 -27.90
CA GLN A 280 16.38 25.31 -29.28
C GLN A 280 16.98 24.28 -30.26
N PRO A 281 16.24 23.85 -31.29
CA PRO A 281 16.73 22.85 -32.23
C PRO A 281 17.88 23.43 -33.07
N LYS A 282 19.08 22.88 -32.89
CA LYS A 282 20.24 23.18 -33.75
C LYS A 282 19.89 22.80 -35.20
N LYS A 283 19.84 23.78 -36.10
CA LYS A 283 19.64 23.58 -37.55
C LYS A 283 20.72 22.61 -38.07
N LYS A 284 20.33 21.39 -38.47
CA LYS A 284 21.21 20.45 -39.18
C LYS A 284 21.37 20.94 -40.63
N GLN A 285 22.62 21.16 -41.06
CA GLN A 285 22.92 21.40 -42.48
C GLN A 285 22.64 20.13 -43.30
N PRO A 286 22.03 20.23 -44.50
CA PRO A 286 21.74 19.07 -45.33
C PRO A 286 23.02 18.52 -45.96
N LEU A 287 23.24 17.22 -45.78
CA LEU A 287 24.30 16.45 -46.43
C LEU A 287 23.71 15.82 -47.70
N ILE A 288 23.80 16.52 -48.83
CA ILE A 288 23.71 15.90 -50.15
C ILE A 288 24.83 16.52 -50.99
N GLN A 289 25.93 15.77 -51.15
CA GLN A 289 26.86 15.97 -52.24
C GLN A 289 26.25 15.32 -53.48
N GLU A 290 26.06 16.12 -54.51
CA GLU A 290 25.64 15.71 -55.85
C GLU A 290 26.65 14.69 -56.42
N LEU A 291 26.13 13.58 -56.93
CA LEU A 291 26.80 12.72 -57.89
C LEU A 291 25.94 12.69 -59.16
N ASN A 292 26.14 13.72 -59.98
CA ASN A 292 26.30 13.71 -61.45
C ASN A 292 25.95 15.05 -62.05
#